data_AF-A0A7K8Q2G0-F1
#
_entry.id   AF-A0A7K8Q2G0-F1
#
_cell.length_a   1.000
_cell.length_b   1.000
_cell.length_c   1.000
_cell.angle_alpha   90.00
_cell.angle_beta   90.00
_cell.angle_gamma   90.00
#
_symmetry.space_group_name_H-M   'P 1'
#
loop_
_entity.id
_entity.type
_entity.pdbx_description
1 polymer ?
#
loop_
_entity_poly.entity_id
_entity_poly.type
_entity_poly.pdbx_seq_one_letter_code
_entity_poly.pdbx_strand_id
1 'polypeptide(L)'
;VTGSSDVVCDLLGVKGKDILYMGDHIFGDILKSKKRQGWRTFLVVPELARELQVWTEKSELFEELRSLDLFLAELYQHLDSGSSERPDISSIKRRIQKVTHEMDMCYGKMGSLFRCGSRQTLFANQLMRYADLYAASFINFLYYPFSYLFRAPPVLMAHESTVEHGRLDAGEAGTALAPWLAQQGHPGQQVGGGGQRGRSTWWPRESQRHRGGAGGVVWLLSPPPLSQVTGIPQDSSGEEEDDGEA
;
A
#
# COMPACT_ATOMS: atom_id res chain seq x y z
N VAL A 1 -38.97 2.83 12.16
CA VAL A 1 -38.58 1.73 11.26
C VAL A 1 -37.07 1.78 11.13
N THR A 2 -36.35 0.82 11.71
CA THR A 2 -34.91 0.70 11.48
C THR A 2 -34.69 0.23 10.04
N GLY A 3 -33.91 0.96 9.24
CA GLY A 3 -33.57 0.57 7.87
C GLY A 3 -32.61 -0.62 7.82
N SER A 4 -32.63 -1.36 6.70
CA SER A 4 -31.64 -2.41 6.37
C SER A 4 -30.81 -1.98 5.16
N SER A 5 -29.61 -2.54 5.02
CA SER A 5 -28.81 -2.41 3.80
C SER A 5 -29.52 -2.96 2.56
N ASP A 6 -30.40 -3.94 2.72
CA ASP A 6 -31.18 -4.52 1.61
C ASP A 6 -32.12 -3.48 0.99
N VAL A 7 -32.71 -2.61 1.83
CA VAL A 7 -33.58 -1.52 1.38
C VAL A 7 -32.83 -0.54 0.48
N VAL A 8 -31.55 -0.31 0.73
CA VAL A 8 -30.70 0.56 -0.10
C VAL A 8 -30.49 -0.07 -1.48
N CYS A 9 -30.18 -1.37 -1.53
CA CYS A 9 -30.03 -2.11 -2.78
C CYS A 9 -31.34 -2.12 -3.59
N ASP A 10 -32.47 -2.37 -2.94
CA ASP A 10 -33.79 -2.44 -3.58
C ASP A 10 -34.22 -1.08 -4.12
N LEU A 11 -34.02 -0.01 -3.34
CA LEU A 11 -34.41 1.35 -3.73
C LEU A 11 -33.55 1.89 -4.89
N LEU A 12 -32.27 1.56 -4.91
CA LEU A 12 -31.34 2.01 -5.95
C LEU A 12 -31.27 1.05 -7.15
N GLY A 13 -31.83 -0.16 -7.05
CA GLY A 13 -31.78 -1.19 -8.10
C GLY A 13 -30.37 -1.69 -8.40
N VAL A 14 -29.46 -1.64 -7.43
CA VAL A 14 -28.04 -2.02 -7.60
C VAL A 14 -27.68 -3.25 -6.79
N LYS A 15 -26.65 -3.99 -7.22
CA LYS A 15 -26.12 -5.14 -6.46
C LYS A 15 -25.02 -4.67 -5.54
N GLY A 16 -24.71 -5.48 -4.52
CA GLY A 16 -23.68 -5.13 -3.54
C GLY A 16 -22.31 -4.77 -4.15
N LYS A 17 -21.88 -5.46 -5.21
CA LYS A 17 -20.59 -5.18 -5.87
C LYS A 17 -20.53 -3.83 -6.60
N ASP A 18 -21.69 -3.23 -6.87
CA ASP A 18 -21.82 -1.92 -7.54
C ASP A 18 -21.78 -0.77 -6.51
N ILE A 19 -21.84 -1.09 -5.22
CA ILE A 19 -21.77 -0.13 -4.12
C ILE A 19 -20.36 -0.11 -3.54
N LEU A 20 -19.76 1.07 -3.49
CA LEU A 20 -18.57 1.36 -2.69
C LEU A 20 -18.98 2.08 -1.41
N TYR A 21 -18.88 1.38 -0.28
CA TYR A 21 -19.18 1.92 1.04
C TYR A 21 -17.92 2.43 1.72
N MET A 22 -17.95 3.68 2.18
CA MET A 22 -16.84 4.36 2.84
C MET A 22 -17.18 4.58 4.31
N GLY A 23 -16.25 4.23 5.21
CA GLY A 23 -16.42 4.43 6.65
C GLY A 23 -15.09 4.29 7.39
N ASP A 24 -15.10 4.60 8.68
CA ASP A 24 -13.93 4.55 9.56
C ASP A 24 -14.01 3.39 10.57
N HIS A 25 -15.20 2.82 10.79
CA HIS A 25 -15.37 1.74 11.75
C HIS A 25 -15.14 0.36 11.12
N ILE A 26 -13.93 -0.20 11.31
CA ILE A 26 -13.50 -1.48 10.71
C ILE A 26 -14.52 -2.63 10.90
N PHE A 27 -15.20 -2.71 12.04
CA PHE A 27 -16.19 -3.77 12.29
C PHE A 27 -17.57 -3.45 11.73
N GLY A 28 -18.08 -2.24 12.02
CA GLY A 28 -19.45 -1.85 11.68
C GLY A 28 -19.61 -1.60 10.18
N ASP A 29 -18.64 -0.91 9.60
CA ASP A 29 -18.77 -0.37 8.25
C ASP A 29 -18.15 -1.30 7.23
N ILE A 30 -16.97 -1.83 7.53
CA ILE A 30 -16.20 -2.62 6.58
C ILE A 30 -16.55 -4.10 6.70
N LEU A 31 -16.33 -4.70 7.88
CA LEU A 31 -16.47 -6.15 8.05
C LEU A 31 -17.92 -6.61 7.84
N LYS A 32 -18.91 -5.92 8.41
CA LYS A 32 -20.33 -6.29 8.23
C LYS A 32 -20.79 -6.10 6.78
N SER A 33 -20.50 -4.96 6.16
CA SER A 33 -20.91 -4.68 4.77
C SER A 33 -20.27 -5.66 3.79
N LYS A 34 -18.97 -5.97 3.98
CA LYS A 34 -18.27 -6.96 3.15
C LYS A 34 -18.83 -8.36 3.30
N LYS A 35 -19.03 -8.84 4.54
CA LYS A 35 -19.45 -10.23 4.81
C LYS A 35 -20.92 -10.49 4.54
N ARG A 36 -21.81 -9.56 4.89
CA ARG A 36 -23.27 -9.76 4.78
C ARG A 36 -23.78 -9.43 3.40
N GLN A 37 -23.26 -8.36 2.79
CA GLN A 37 -23.84 -7.77 1.60
C GLN A 37 -22.92 -7.82 0.37
N GLY A 38 -21.66 -8.23 0.55
CA GLY A 38 -20.70 -8.31 -0.55
C GLY A 38 -20.34 -6.94 -1.13
N TRP A 39 -20.52 -5.87 -0.35
CA TRP A 39 -20.21 -4.50 -0.78
C TRP A 39 -18.73 -4.30 -1.03
N ARG A 40 -18.38 -3.41 -1.96
CA ARG A 40 -17.02 -2.89 -2.05
C ARG A 40 -16.79 -1.93 -0.88
N THR A 41 -15.61 -1.96 -0.30
CA THR A 41 -15.35 -1.26 0.97
C THR A 41 -14.13 -0.36 0.90
N PHE A 42 -14.26 0.83 1.46
CA PHE A 42 -13.19 1.80 1.64
C PHE A 42 -13.09 2.16 3.12
N LEU A 43 -11.92 1.92 3.71
CA LEU A 43 -11.66 2.28 5.10
C LEU A 43 -10.89 3.61 5.17
N VAL A 44 -11.47 4.59 5.85
CA VAL A 44 -10.78 5.82 6.25
C VAL A 44 -10.02 5.53 7.55
N VAL A 45 -8.72 5.77 7.58
CA VAL A 45 -7.87 5.62 8.77
C VAL A 45 -7.10 6.92 9.00
N PRO A 46 -7.65 7.90 9.74
CA PRO A 46 -7.02 9.22 9.89
C PRO A 46 -5.58 9.17 10.43
N GLU A 47 -5.29 8.22 11.32
CA GLU A 47 -3.97 8.00 11.92
C GLU A 47 -2.90 7.61 10.89
N LEU A 48 -3.31 7.11 9.73
CA LEU A 48 -2.44 6.67 8.65
C LEU A 48 -1.51 7.77 8.14
N ALA A 49 -1.95 9.04 8.17
CA ALA A 49 -1.10 10.16 7.75
C ALA A 49 0.15 10.29 8.66
N ARG A 50 -0.05 10.21 9.97
CA ARG A 50 1.05 10.25 10.95
C ARG A 50 1.89 8.97 10.90
N GLU A 51 1.24 7.81 10.77
CA GLU A 51 1.92 6.52 10.63
C GLU A 51 2.87 6.51 9.43
N LEU A 52 2.42 7.02 8.27
CA LEU A 52 3.26 7.13 7.07
C LEU A 52 4.47 8.02 7.29
N GLN A 53 4.29 9.17 7.95
CA GLN A 53 5.39 10.07 8.26
C GLN A 53 6.45 9.37 9.12
N VAL A 54 6.05 8.76 10.24
CA VAL A 54 6.97 8.05 11.14
C VAL A 54 7.61 6.85 10.42
N TRP A 55 6.86 6.13 9.60
CA TRP A 55 7.35 5.00 8.82
C TRP A 55 8.47 5.42 7.85
N THR A 56 8.32 6.57 7.18
CA THR A 56 9.35 7.11 6.30
C THR A 56 10.55 7.64 7.07
N GLU A 57 10.35 8.38 8.16
CA GLU A 57 11.43 8.97 8.95
C GLU A 57 12.26 7.92 9.73
N LYS A 58 11.66 6.79 10.10
CA LYS A 58 12.26 5.75 10.94
C LYS A 58 12.49 4.44 10.19
N SER A 59 12.61 4.49 8.86
CA SER A 59 12.81 3.29 8.02
C SER A 59 14.07 2.51 8.41
N GLU A 60 15.12 3.19 8.88
CA GLU A 60 16.38 2.58 9.33
C GLU A 60 16.19 1.56 10.47
N LEU A 61 15.32 1.86 11.45
CA LEU A 61 15.02 0.95 12.55
C LEU A 61 14.32 -0.32 12.05
N PHE A 62 13.44 -0.16 11.06
CA PHE A 62 12.75 -1.29 10.45
C PHE A 62 13.71 -2.15 9.61
N GLU A 63 14.63 -1.52 8.87
CA GLU A 63 15.66 -2.23 8.11
C GLU A 63 16.64 -2.96 9.03
N GLU A 64 17.02 -2.38 10.16
CA GLU A 64 17.83 -3.06 11.18
C GLU A 64 17.07 -4.26 11.76
N LEU A 65 15.79 -4.10 12.10
CA LEU A 65 14.99 -5.21 12.61
C LEU A 65 14.89 -6.35 11.58
N ARG A 66 14.72 -6.01 10.30
CA ARG A 66 14.70 -6.96 9.19
C ARG A 66 16.05 -7.67 9.03
N SER A 67 17.17 -6.96 9.14
CA SER A 67 18.50 -7.56 9.00
C SER A 67 18.81 -8.54 10.15
N LEU A 68 18.39 -8.21 11.37
CA LEU A 68 18.50 -9.11 12.53
C LEU A 68 17.66 -10.38 12.36
N ASP A 69 16.43 -10.26 11.85
CA ASP A 69 15.57 -11.42 11.57
C ASP A 69 16.16 -12.33 10.48
N LEU A 70 16.77 -11.74 9.43
CA LEU A 70 17.47 -12.49 8.39
C LEU A 70 18.73 -13.18 8.93
N PHE A 71 19.55 -12.48 9.69
CA PHE A 71 20.75 -13.04 10.31
C PHE A 71 20.41 -14.20 11.25
N LEU A 72 19.32 -14.07 12.01
CA LEU A 72 18.82 -15.17 12.84
C LEU A 72 18.43 -16.38 11.98
N ALA A 73 17.77 -16.17 10.83
CA ALA A 73 17.42 -17.26 9.92
C ALA A 73 18.66 -17.95 9.33
N GLU A 74 19.70 -17.18 8.97
CA GLU A 74 20.97 -17.70 8.45
C GLU A 74 21.70 -18.58 9.47
N LEU A 75 21.72 -18.18 10.75
CA LEU A 75 22.32 -18.99 11.82
C LEU A 75 21.64 -20.36 11.96
N TYR A 76 20.33 -20.44 11.70
CA TYR A 76 19.56 -21.68 11.77
C TYR A 76 19.57 -22.49 10.47
N GLN A 77 20.02 -21.93 9.34
CA GLN A 77 19.80 -22.54 8.02
C GLN A 77 20.53 -23.87 7.82
N HIS A 78 21.66 -24.08 8.52
CA HIS A 78 22.50 -25.27 8.41
C HIS A 78 22.33 -26.25 9.57
N LEU A 79 21.49 -25.91 10.56
CA LEU A 79 21.19 -26.79 11.69
C LEU A 79 20.12 -27.79 11.25
N ASP A 80 20.54 -29.02 11.01
CA ASP A 80 19.64 -30.13 10.73
C ASP A 80 19.18 -30.84 12.02
N SER A 81 18.26 -31.80 11.88
CA SER A 81 17.73 -32.60 12.98
C SER A 81 18.80 -33.45 13.70
N GLY A 82 20.01 -33.59 13.14
CA GLY A 82 21.13 -34.32 13.73
C GLY A 82 22.11 -33.43 14.50
N SER A 83 22.04 -32.11 14.32
CA SER A 83 22.90 -31.16 15.01
C SER A 83 22.57 -31.09 16.51
N SER A 84 23.60 -31.29 17.34
CA SER A 84 23.52 -31.03 18.79
C SER A 84 23.94 -29.61 19.16
N GLU A 85 24.42 -28.84 18.17
CA GLU A 85 24.90 -27.49 18.33
C GLU A 85 23.72 -26.51 18.43
N ARG A 86 23.76 -25.64 19.45
CA ARG A 86 22.75 -24.61 19.67
C ARG A 86 23.46 -23.26 19.67
N PRO A 87 23.29 -22.44 18.63
CA PRO A 87 23.93 -21.14 18.58
C PRO A 87 23.41 -20.25 19.72
N ASP A 88 24.30 -19.48 20.35
CA ASP A 88 23.88 -18.49 21.33
C ASP A 88 23.27 -17.28 20.64
N ILE A 89 21.95 -17.18 20.73
CA ILE A 89 21.13 -16.12 20.12
C ILE A 89 20.73 -15.04 21.14
N SER A 90 21.26 -15.09 22.36
CA SER A 90 20.84 -14.22 23.46
C SER A 90 21.10 -12.74 23.14
N SER A 91 22.23 -12.44 22.52
CA SER A 91 22.60 -11.08 22.08
C SER A 91 21.68 -10.56 20.99
N ILE A 92 21.39 -11.38 19.97
CA ILE A 92 20.52 -11.04 18.83
C ILE A 92 19.09 -10.82 19.30
N LYS A 93 18.55 -11.73 20.12
CA LYS A 93 17.21 -11.58 20.71
C LYS A 93 17.08 -10.29 21.51
N ARG A 94 18.09 -9.96 22.32
CA ARG A 94 18.11 -8.70 23.08
C ARG A 94 18.15 -7.49 22.16
N ARG A 95 18.91 -7.55 21.05
CA ARG A 95 18.95 -6.47 20.07
C ARG A 95 17.61 -6.29 19.36
N ILE A 96 16.97 -7.38 18.93
CA ILE A 96 15.61 -7.37 18.34
C ILE A 96 14.61 -6.72 19.31
N GLN A 97 14.62 -7.10 20.59
CA GLN A 97 13.73 -6.51 21.59
C GLN A 97 13.99 -5.02 21.79
N LYS A 98 15.26 -4.61 21.83
CA LYS A 98 15.65 -3.20 21.97
C LYS A 98 15.18 -2.37 20.76
N VAL A 99 15.48 -2.82 19.54
CA VAL A 99 15.09 -2.13 18.30
C VAL A 99 13.56 -2.09 18.15
N THR A 100 12.87 -3.18 18.47
CA THR A 100 11.40 -3.22 18.48
C THR A 100 10.83 -2.17 19.42
N HIS A 101 11.36 -2.07 20.63
CA HIS A 101 10.91 -1.08 21.60
C HIS A 101 11.19 0.35 21.14
N GLU A 102 12.41 0.63 20.65
CA GLU A 102 12.78 1.95 20.10
C GLU A 102 11.88 2.36 18.93
N MET A 103 11.57 1.42 18.04
CA MET A 103 10.67 1.67 16.91
C MET A 103 9.24 1.95 17.39
N ASP A 104 8.68 1.14 18.28
CA ASP A 104 7.32 1.33 18.78
C ASP A 104 7.17 2.68 19.51
N MET A 105 8.18 3.09 20.29
CA MET A 105 8.16 4.39 20.98
C MET A 105 8.13 5.60 20.05
N CYS A 106 8.55 5.46 18.78
CA CYS A 106 8.42 6.55 17.79
C CYS A 106 6.95 6.85 17.42
N TYR A 107 6.08 5.85 17.49
CA TYR A 107 4.65 6.00 17.21
C TYR A 107 3.88 6.45 18.47
N GLY A 108 4.33 6.03 19.65
CA GLY A 108 3.78 6.41 20.95
C GLY A 108 3.91 5.28 21.96
N LYS A 109 3.35 5.47 23.17
CA LYS A 109 3.47 4.46 24.25
C LYS A 109 2.92 3.08 23.88
N MET A 110 1.94 3.01 22.97
CA MET A 110 1.29 1.77 22.53
C MET A 110 1.83 1.26 21.19
N GLY A 111 2.84 1.92 20.60
CA GLY A 111 3.36 1.55 19.29
C GLY A 111 2.48 1.98 18.12
N SER A 112 2.74 1.38 16.96
CA SER A 112 2.00 1.61 15.73
C SER A 112 0.63 0.92 15.76
N LEU A 113 -0.36 1.53 15.13
CA LEU A 113 -1.67 0.93 14.89
C LEU A 113 -1.55 -0.36 14.06
N PHE A 114 -0.55 -0.45 13.19
CA PHE A 114 -0.40 -1.55 12.23
C PHE A 114 0.55 -2.65 12.68
N ARG A 115 1.51 -2.37 13.58
CA ARG A 115 2.55 -3.33 13.94
C ARG A 115 3.19 -3.08 15.31
N CYS A 116 3.83 -4.12 15.81
CA CYS A 116 4.80 -4.10 16.90
C CYS A 116 6.05 -4.84 16.41
N GLY A 117 7.13 -4.11 16.14
CA GLY A 117 8.30 -4.68 15.48
C GLY A 117 7.97 -5.27 14.10
N SER A 118 8.37 -6.51 13.87
CA SER A 118 8.11 -7.27 12.63
C SER A 118 6.71 -7.92 12.60
N ARG A 119 5.91 -7.79 13.68
CA ARG A 119 4.60 -8.45 13.80
C ARG A 119 3.46 -7.47 13.54
N GLN A 120 2.52 -7.87 12.68
CA GLN A 120 1.31 -7.09 12.39
C GLN A 120 0.29 -7.19 13.53
N THR A 121 -0.45 -6.11 13.77
CA THR A 121 -1.56 -6.07 14.74
C THR A 121 -2.81 -6.76 14.19
N LEU A 122 -3.78 -7.01 15.08
CA LEU A 122 -5.11 -7.49 14.67
C LEU A 122 -5.79 -6.48 13.73
N PHE A 123 -5.64 -5.18 13.99
CA PHE A 123 -6.20 -4.13 13.14
C PHE A 123 -5.65 -4.21 11.71
N ALA A 124 -4.32 -4.30 11.56
CA ALA A 124 -3.69 -4.48 10.25
C ALA A 124 -4.21 -5.72 9.52
N ASN A 125 -4.31 -6.85 10.22
CA ASN A 125 -4.83 -8.09 9.63
C ASN A 125 -6.30 -7.97 9.16
N GLN A 126 -7.13 -7.26 9.93
CA GLN A 126 -8.54 -7.02 9.55
C GLN A 126 -8.66 -6.06 8.39
N LEU A 127 -7.87 -4.98 8.39
CA LEU A 127 -7.78 -4.02 7.31
C LEU A 127 -7.38 -4.73 6.01
N MET A 128 -6.29 -5.51 6.04
CA MET A 128 -5.82 -6.29 4.89
C MET A 128 -6.86 -7.30 4.37
N ARG A 129 -7.72 -7.83 5.26
CA ARG A 129 -8.69 -8.85 4.86
C ARG A 129 -9.99 -8.29 4.32
N TYR A 130 -10.47 -7.17 4.86
CA TYR A 130 -11.86 -6.74 4.66
C TYR A 130 -12.01 -5.41 3.92
N ALA A 131 -11.02 -4.52 3.96
CA ALA A 131 -11.06 -3.26 3.23
C ALA A 131 -10.52 -3.50 1.81
N ASP A 132 -11.32 -3.21 0.77
CA ASP A 132 -10.78 -3.27 -0.60
C ASP A 132 -9.80 -2.12 -0.84
N LEU A 133 -10.10 -0.94 -0.29
CA LEU A 133 -9.29 0.28 -0.39
C LEU A 133 -9.13 0.89 1.00
N TYR A 134 -8.02 1.57 1.27
CA TYR A 134 -7.85 2.37 2.48
C TYR A 134 -7.01 3.63 2.24
N ALA A 135 -7.27 4.67 3.01
CA ALA A 135 -6.53 5.91 2.94
C ALA A 135 -6.64 6.68 4.26
N ALA A 136 -5.80 7.71 4.42
CA ALA A 136 -5.94 8.66 5.51
C ALA A 136 -7.24 9.48 5.40
N SER A 137 -7.68 9.75 4.17
CA SER A 137 -8.90 10.50 3.88
C SER A 137 -9.56 10.00 2.59
N PHE A 138 -10.89 10.06 2.53
CA PHE A 138 -11.65 9.77 1.30
C PHE A 138 -11.40 10.82 0.21
N ILE A 139 -10.89 12.01 0.56
CA ILE A 139 -10.53 13.07 -0.40
C ILE A 139 -9.48 12.58 -1.39
N ASN A 140 -8.70 11.56 -1.05
CA ASN A 140 -7.69 10.99 -1.94
C ASN A 140 -8.27 10.48 -3.27
N PHE A 141 -9.59 10.19 -3.34
CA PHE A 141 -10.26 9.86 -4.60
C PHE A 141 -10.25 11.00 -5.63
N LEU A 142 -10.18 12.26 -5.20
CA LEU A 142 -10.14 13.41 -6.12
C LEU A 142 -8.89 13.40 -7.02
N TYR A 143 -7.83 12.71 -6.61
CA TYR A 143 -6.61 12.55 -7.40
C TYR A 143 -6.71 11.47 -8.48
N TYR A 144 -7.83 10.74 -8.56
CA TYR A 144 -8.02 9.64 -9.51
C TYR A 144 -9.27 9.89 -10.39
N PRO A 145 -9.23 9.52 -11.68
CA PRO A 145 -10.41 9.60 -12.53
C PRO A 145 -11.47 8.57 -12.11
N PHE A 146 -12.75 8.84 -12.38
CA PHE A 146 -13.84 7.91 -12.06
C PHE A 146 -13.75 6.55 -12.78
N SER A 147 -13.02 6.48 -13.90
CA SER A 147 -12.75 5.24 -14.64
C SER A 147 -11.47 4.52 -14.20
N TYR A 148 -10.87 4.93 -13.08
CA TYR A 148 -9.63 4.32 -12.58
C TYR A 148 -9.85 2.87 -12.12
N LEU A 149 -8.91 2.00 -12.50
CA LEU A 149 -8.89 0.60 -12.09
C LEU A 149 -7.79 0.36 -11.05
N PHE A 150 -8.17 0.22 -9.78
CA PHE A 150 -7.26 -0.17 -8.70
C PHE A 150 -6.82 -1.65 -8.86
N ARG A 151 -5.50 -1.93 -8.91
CA ARG A 151 -4.95 -3.22 -9.41
C ARG A 151 -3.89 -3.91 -8.56
N ALA A 152 -4.23 -5.06 -7.97
CA ALA A 152 -3.44 -5.71 -6.92
C ALA A 152 -2.44 -6.70 -7.44
N PRO A 153 -1.20 -6.72 -6.92
CA PRO A 153 -0.35 -7.87 -7.10
C PRO A 153 -1.10 -9.12 -6.63
N PRO A 154 -1.12 -10.20 -7.43
CA PRO A 154 -1.75 -11.44 -7.03
C PRO A 154 -1.06 -12.00 -5.77
N VAL A 155 -1.85 -12.51 -4.82
CA VAL A 155 -1.31 -13.20 -3.64
C VAL A 155 -0.89 -14.59 -4.07
N LEU A 156 0.41 -14.86 -3.97
CA LEU A 156 0.96 -16.18 -4.24
C LEU A 156 1.03 -17.00 -2.95
N MET A 157 0.66 -18.26 -3.05
CA MET A 157 0.90 -19.24 -1.98
C MET A 157 2.40 -19.54 -1.87
N ALA A 158 2.85 -20.02 -0.71
CA ALA A 158 4.27 -20.22 -0.44
C ALA A 158 4.98 -21.10 -1.50
N HIS A 159 4.31 -22.14 -2.01
CA HIS A 159 4.84 -23.03 -3.05
C HIS A 159 4.83 -22.42 -4.46
N GLU A 160 3.98 -21.43 -4.71
CA GLU A 160 3.93 -20.69 -6.00
C GLU A 160 5.09 -19.69 -6.07
N SER A 161 5.51 -19.14 -4.92
CA SER A 161 6.61 -18.17 -4.84
C SER A 161 8.02 -18.77 -5.01
N THR A 162 8.17 -20.08 -4.83
CA THR A 162 9.47 -20.77 -4.99
C THR A 162 9.80 -21.14 -6.43
N VAL A 163 8.80 -21.09 -7.31
CA VAL A 163 8.97 -21.36 -8.73
C VAL A 163 9.14 -20.03 -9.43
N GLU A 164 10.39 -19.63 -9.66
CA GLU A 164 10.69 -18.57 -10.61
C GLU A 164 10.18 -19.03 -11.98
N HIS A 165 9.03 -18.52 -12.42
CA HIS A 165 8.68 -18.57 -13.83
C HIS A 165 9.69 -17.71 -14.56
N GLY A 166 10.75 -18.35 -15.07
CA GLY A 166 11.85 -17.68 -15.75
C GLY A 166 11.32 -16.61 -16.70
N ARG A 167 11.82 -15.38 -16.54
CA ARG A 167 11.81 -14.38 -17.60
C ARG A 167 12.35 -15.09 -18.84
N LEU A 168 11.49 -15.32 -19.82
CA LEU A 168 11.95 -15.27 -21.21
C LEU A 168 12.45 -13.83 -21.40
N ASP A 169 13.76 -13.69 -21.26
CA ASP A 169 14.65 -12.62 -21.70
C ASP A 169 14.05 -11.22 -21.82
N ALA A 170 14.41 -10.40 -20.83
CA ALA A 170 14.40 -8.95 -20.99
C ALA A 170 15.57 -8.45 -21.85
N GLY A 171 15.64 -8.99 -23.07
CA GLY A 171 16.42 -8.45 -24.18
C GLY A 171 15.54 -7.93 -25.33
N GLU A 172 14.26 -8.35 -25.41
CA GLU A 172 13.37 -7.98 -26.53
C GLU A 172 11.94 -7.59 -26.10
N ALA A 173 11.75 -7.11 -24.86
CA ALA A 173 10.44 -6.62 -24.39
C ALA A 173 10.14 -5.17 -24.81
N GLY A 174 10.57 -4.78 -26.02
CA GLY A 174 10.21 -3.52 -26.66
C GLY A 174 8.96 -3.60 -27.54
N THR A 175 8.45 -4.79 -27.88
CA THR A 175 7.50 -4.89 -29.02
C THR A 175 6.41 -5.96 -28.93
N ALA A 176 6.06 -6.46 -27.75
CA ALA A 176 4.98 -7.45 -27.63
C ALA A 176 3.87 -6.99 -26.68
N LEU A 177 3.15 -5.94 -27.05
CA LEU A 177 1.73 -5.86 -26.66
C LEU A 177 1.03 -7.06 -27.31
N ALA A 178 0.23 -7.80 -26.53
CA ALA A 178 -0.48 -8.97 -27.03
C ALA A 178 -1.25 -8.63 -28.33
N PRO A 179 -1.26 -9.51 -29.37
CA PRO A 179 -1.88 -9.22 -30.68
C PRO A 179 -3.35 -8.78 -30.64
N TRP A 180 -4.07 -9.07 -29.56
CA TRP A 180 -5.45 -8.62 -29.34
C TRP A 180 -5.55 -7.13 -28.93
N LEU A 181 -4.54 -6.58 -28.23
CA LEU A 181 -4.53 -5.17 -27.81
C LEU A 181 -4.37 -4.22 -28.99
N ALA A 182 -3.73 -4.68 -30.07
CA ALA A 182 -3.59 -3.91 -31.31
C ALA A 182 -4.92 -3.72 -32.07
N GLN A 183 -5.94 -4.53 -31.78
CA GLN A 183 -7.25 -4.46 -32.47
C GLN A 183 -8.25 -3.48 -31.82
N GLN A 184 -7.93 -2.89 -30.66
CA GLN A 184 -8.87 -2.04 -29.92
C GLN A 184 -8.60 -0.52 -30.01
N GLY A 185 -7.73 -0.07 -30.92
CA GLY A 185 -7.51 1.35 -31.18
C GLY A 185 -8.28 1.85 -32.41
N HIS A 186 -9.38 2.58 -32.22
CA HIS A 186 -9.94 3.46 -33.26
C HIS A 186 -9.11 4.75 -33.38
N PRO A 187 -9.00 5.37 -34.58
CA PRO A 187 -8.02 6.42 -34.86
C PRO A 187 -8.56 7.80 -34.46
N GLY A 188 -7.74 8.58 -33.76
CA GLY A 188 -8.06 9.98 -33.47
C GLY A 188 -6.96 10.69 -32.70
N GLN A 189 -6.17 11.46 -33.46
CA GLN A 189 -5.35 12.59 -33.02
C GLN A 189 -3.95 12.28 -32.45
N GLN A 190 -2.97 12.30 -33.38
CA GLN A 190 -1.57 12.57 -33.09
C GLN A 190 -1.40 13.95 -32.44
N VAL A 191 -0.71 14.00 -31.31
CA VAL A 191 0.14 15.13 -30.93
C VAL A 191 1.45 14.56 -30.41
N GLY A 192 2.53 14.89 -31.12
CA GLY A 192 3.90 14.49 -30.78
C GLY A 192 4.46 15.31 -29.62
N GLY A 193 5.44 14.74 -28.92
CA GLY A 193 6.20 15.44 -27.89
C GLY A 193 6.90 14.47 -26.96
N GLY A 194 8.13 14.09 -27.29
CA GLY A 194 8.97 13.21 -26.49
C GLY A 194 9.19 13.72 -25.06
N GLY A 195 9.26 12.78 -24.13
CA GLY A 195 9.66 13.02 -22.75
C GLY A 195 9.81 11.70 -22.03
N GLN A 196 11.03 11.16 -22.00
CA GLN A 196 11.39 10.04 -21.14
C GLN A 196 11.13 10.44 -19.68
N ARG A 197 10.06 9.93 -19.07
CA ARG A 197 9.86 9.99 -17.62
C ARG A 197 10.01 8.60 -17.06
N GLY A 198 11.08 8.43 -16.29
CA GLY A 198 11.38 7.22 -15.54
C GLY A 198 10.17 6.80 -14.73
N ARG A 199 9.80 5.52 -14.89
CA ARG A 199 8.86 4.82 -14.01
C ARG A 199 9.48 4.76 -12.62
N SER A 200 9.17 5.76 -11.80
CA SER A 200 9.41 5.68 -10.37
C SER A 200 8.24 4.93 -9.74
N THR A 201 8.37 3.61 -9.70
CA THR A 201 7.61 2.79 -8.74
C THR A 201 8.15 3.13 -7.36
N TRP A 202 7.50 4.06 -6.66
CA TRP A 202 7.81 4.41 -5.28
C TRP A 202 7.26 3.33 -4.34
N TRP A 203 7.99 2.21 -4.28
CA TRP A 203 8.07 1.28 -3.16
C TRP A 203 9.35 0.45 -3.35
N PRO A 204 10.20 0.30 -2.32
CA PRO A 204 11.32 -0.63 -2.39
C PRO A 204 10.80 -2.01 -2.76
N ARG A 205 11.37 -2.60 -3.83
CA ARG A 205 10.99 -3.88 -4.45
C ARG A 205 11.16 -5.10 -3.53
N GLU A 206 11.42 -4.89 -2.24
CA GLU A 206 11.97 -5.87 -1.32
C GLU A 206 11.10 -6.13 -0.08
N SER A 207 10.03 -5.36 0.15
CA SER A 207 9.07 -5.62 1.25
C SER A 207 8.09 -6.78 0.99
N GLN A 208 8.16 -7.45 -0.17
CA GLN A 208 7.27 -8.57 -0.52
C GLN A 208 7.72 -9.95 -0.01
N ARG A 209 8.85 -10.06 0.71
CA ARG A 209 9.29 -11.33 1.33
C ARG A 209 8.73 -11.54 2.76
N HIS A 210 7.43 -11.34 2.98
CA HIS A 210 6.80 -11.86 4.20
C HIS A 210 5.93 -13.08 3.86
N ARG A 211 6.39 -14.24 4.33
CA ARG A 211 5.72 -15.54 4.24
C ARG A 211 4.38 -15.51 4.99
N GLY A 212 3.35 -16.03 4.33
CA GLY A 212 2.25 -16.76 4.98
C GLY A 212 1.20 -15.90 5.68
N GLY A 213 0.36 -15.21 4.92
CA GLY A 213 -0.89 -14.66 5.42
C GLY A 213 -1.95 -14.65 4.33
N ALA A 214 -2.92 -15.58 4.42
CA ALA A 214 -4.15 -15.50 3.63
C ALA A 214 -4.95 -14.26 4.07
N GLY A 215 -4.73 -13.14 3.38
CA GLY A 215 -5.38 -11.86 3.58
C GLY A 215 -5.45 -11.12 2.26
N GLY A 216 -6.58 -10.46 2.00
CA GLY A 216 -6.85 -9.72 0.76
C GLY A 216 -5.77 -8.69 0.43
N VAL A 217 -5.76 -8.26 -0.82
CA VAL A 217 -4.80 -7.27 -1.31
C VAL A 217 -5.39 -5.88 -1.10
N VAL A 218 -4.63 -4.99 -0.46
CA VAL A 218 -5.18 -3.76 0.10
C VAL A 218 -4.37 -2.55 -0.33
N TRP A 219 -5.08 -1.53 -0.81
CA TRP A 219 -4.52 -0.35 -1.47
C TRP A 219 -4.31 0.79 -0.51
N LEU A 220 -3.05 1.21 -0.34
CA LEU A 220 -2.78 2.52 0.22
C LEU A 220 -2.90 3.58 -0.88
N LEU A 221 -3.90 4.44 -0.78
CA LEU A 221 -3.95 5.65 -1.60
C LEU A 221 -3.01 6.70 -0.99
N SER A 222 -1.75 6.72 -1.44
CA SER A 222 -0.87 7.85 -1.17
C SER A 222 -1.14 8.96 -2.20
N PRO A 223 -1.27 10.23 -1.78
CA PRO A 223 -1.34 11.35 -2.73
C PRO A 223 -0.06 11.40 -3.58
N PRO A 224 -0.14 11.78 -4.87
CA PRO A 224 1.05 12.01 -5.67
C PRO A 224 1.86 13.18 -5.08
N PRO A 225 3.21 13.20 -5.25
CA PRO A 225 4.03 14.32 -4.79
C PRO A 225 3.55 15.64 -5.43
N LEU A 226 3.54 16.71 -4.63
CA LEU A 226 3.05 18.06 -5.00
C LEU A 226 3.69 18.66 -6.26
N SER A 227 4.76 18.06 -6.79
CA SER A 227 5.43 18.51 -8.02
C SER A 227 4.63 18.29 -9.32
N GLN A 228 3.45 17.66 -9.26
CA GLN A 228 2.57 17.49 -10.43
C GLN A 228 1.25 18.29 -10.36
N VAL A 229 1.05 19.12 -9.32
CA VAL A 229 -0.20 19.90 -9.11
C VAL A 229 0.05 21.41 -9.17
N THR A 230 0.96 21.86 -10.04
CA THR A 230 1.05 23.29 -10.42
C THR A 230 1.11 23.41 -11.93
N GLY A 231 -0.07 23.27 -12.54
CA GLY A 231 -0.34 23.71 -13.92
C GLY A 231 -1.09 25.04 -13.94
N ILE A 232 -0.72 25.98 -13.07
CA ILE A 232 -1.26 27.34 -13.12
C ILE A 232 -0.25 28.18 -13.93
N PRO A 233 -0.65 28.80 -15.04
CA PRO A 233 0.20 29.76 -15.74
C PRO A 233 0.45 30.95 -14.82
N GLN A 234 1.71 31.25 -14.52
CA GLN A 234 2.08 32.52 -13.90
C GLN A 234 1.93 33.60 -14.97
N ASP A 235 0.85 34.37 -14.90
CA ASP A 235 0.74 35.63 -15.64
C ASP A 235 1.69 36.64 -14.99
N SER A 236 2.65 37.10 -15.78
CA SER A 236 3.54 38.21 -15.48
C SER A 236 2.75 39.52 -15.53
N SER A 237 2.57 40.17 -14.38
CA SER A 237 2.31 41.60 -14.30
C SER A 237 3.21 42.19 -13.24
N GLY A 238 4.06 43.13 -13.66
CA GLY A 238 5.02 43.83 -12.81
C GLY A 238 4.28 44.85 -11.94
N GLU A 239 4.68 44.89 -10.67
CA GLU A 239 4.34 45.97 -9.76
C GLU A 239 5.45 47.03 -9.87
N GLU A 240 5.06 48.25 -10.27
CA GLU A 240 5.87 49.46 -10.14
C GLU A 240 5.90 49.86 -8.65
N GLU A 241 7.12 49.99 -8.09
CA GLU A 241 7.37 50.68 -6.83
C GLU A 241 7.25 52.21 -7.07
N ASP A 242 6.31 52.86 -6.39
CA ASP A 242 6.25 54.32 -6.26
C ASP A 242 6.82 54.69 -4.89
N ASP A 243 8.03 55.27 -4.91
CA ASP A 243 8.74 55.79 -3.75
C ASP A 243 8.08 57.09 -3.28
N GLY A 244 7.39 57.03 -2.13
CA GLY A 244 6.93 58.20 -1.40
C GLY A 244 8.06 58.80 -0.55
N GLU A 245 8.65 59.91 -1.00
CA GLU A 245 9.53 60.75 -0.21
C GLU A 245 8.91 62.16 0.01
N ALA A 246 8.84 62.53 1.30
CA ALA A 246 8.77 63.87 1.93
C ALA A 246 7.80 64.96 1.40
#